data_AF-A0A813M6V3-F1
#
_entry.id   AF-A0A813M6V3-F1
#
_cell.length_a   1.000
_cell.length_b   1.000
_cell.length_c   1.000
_cell.angle_alpha   90.00
_cell.angle_beta   90.00
_cell.angle_gamma   90.00
#
_symmetry.space_group_name_H-M   'P 1'
#
loop_
_entity.id
_entity.type
_entity.pdbx_description
1 polymer ?
#
loop_
_entity_poly.entity_id
_entity_poly.type
_entity_poly.pdbx_seq_one_letter_code
_entity_poly.pdbx_strand_id
1 'polypeptide(L)'
;MLNTRDRTDEFGKTVKQIISRRDAFNSSPNTSINCRQQPQSVIKQHVVFMQSVKKVGEDLSQILLKLEQLAIITKQSSLFNDKTMEIDDLSQSINQDITNSNLHIGLLQQVFIFNS
;
A
#
# COMPACT_ATOMS: atom_id res chain seq x y z
N MET A 1 19.05 24.19 14.99
CA MET A 1 17.93 23.31 15.39
C MET A 1 16.83 23.44 14.36
N LEU A 2 16.42 22.35 13.69
CA LEU A 2 15.23 22.38 12.82
C LEU A 2 14.00 22.60 13.70
N ASN A 3 13.35 23.74 13.56
CA ASN A 3 12.13 24.06 14.26
C ASN A 3 10.95 23.38 13.55
N THR A 4 10.68 22.12 13.87
CA THR A 4 9.48 21.41 13.39
C THR A 4 8.29 21.90 14.21
N ARG A 5 7.67 22.99 13.75
CA ARG A 5 6.42 23.49 14.33
C ARG A 5 5.34 22.42 14.23
N ASP A 6 4.76 22.03 15.36
CA ASP A 6 3.61 21.12 15.40
C ASP A 6 2.38 21.83 14.80
N ARG A 7 1.84 21.24 13.72
CA ARG A 7 0.69 21.76 12.96
C ARG A 7 -0.59 20.96 13.20
N THR A 8 -0.61 20.09 14.20
CA THR A 8 -1.74 19.19 14.49
C THR A 8 -3.03 19.97 14.78
N ASP A 9 -2.95 21.09 15.49
CA ASP A 9 -4.11 21.93 15.80
C ASP A 9 -4.70 22.60 14.54
N GLU A 10 -3.84 23.07 13.64
CA GLU A 10 -4.22 23.70 12.38
C GLU A 10 -4.90 22.68 11.45
N PHE A 11 -4.39 21.45 11.41
CA PHE A 11 -5.03 20.32 10.73
C PHE A 11 -6.40 20.01 11.34
N GLY A 12 -6.50 19.91 12.68
CA GLY A 12 -7.76 19.65 13.37
C GLY A 12 -8.84 20.70 13.08
N LYS A 13 -8.47 21.99 13.05
CA LYS A 13 -9.36 23.09 12.66
C LYS A 13 -9.82 22.95 11.21
N THR A 14 -8.92 22.60 10.29
CA THR A 14 -9.23 22.41 8.87
C THR A 14 -10.22 21.26 8.66
N VAL A 15 -10.01 20.11 9.32
CA VAL A 15 -10.91 18.95 9.25
C VAL A 15 -12.30 19.30 9.77
N LYS A 16 -12.40 19.95 10.95
CA LYS A 16 -13.68 20.39 11.51
C LYS A 16 -14.43 21.33 10.56
N GLN A 17 -13.72 22.24 9.88
CA GLN A 17 -14.31 23.15 8.92
C GLN A 17 -14.86 22.41 7.68
N ILE A 18 -14.17 21.39 7.19
CA ILE A 18 -14.62 20.57 6.05
C ILE A 18 -15.88 19.79 6.43
N ILE A 19 -15.91 19.15 7.60
CA ILE A 19 -17.07 18.38 8.09
C ILE A 19 -18.28 19.31 8.24
N SER A 20 -18.10 20.47 8.88
CA SER A 20 -19.19 21.45 9.09
C SER A 20 -19.78 21.97 7.77
N ARG A 21 -18.96 22.18 6.74
CA ARG A 21 -19.43 22.57 5.39
C ARG A 21 -20.25 21.45 4.73
N ARG A 22 -19.87 20.18 4.94
CA ARG A 22 -20.59 19.02 4.41
C ARG A 22 -21.97 18.87 5.04
N ASP A 23 -22.05 19.05 6.35
CA ASP A 23 -23.31 18.91 7.10
C ASP A 23 -24.28 20.08 6.81
N ALA A 24 -23.74 21.29 6.59
CA ALA A 24 -24.51 22.44 6.12
C ALA A 24 -25.07 22.25 4.69
N PHE A 25 -24.35 21.56 3.80
CA PHE A 25 -24.79 21.28 2.43
C PHE A 25 -25.96 20.29 2.36
N ASN A 26 -26.07 19.37 3.32
CA ASN A 26 -27.18 18.39 3.39
C ASN A 26 -28.48 18.96 3.96
N SER A 27 -28.47 20.20 4.48
CA SER A 27 -29.62 20.82 5.17
C SER A 27 -30.33 21.93 4.38
N SER A 28 -29.88 22.27 3.17
CA SER A 28 -30.48 23.33 2.33
C SER A 28 -30.69 22.87 0.88
N PRO A 29 -31.95 22.79 0.38
CA PRO A 29 -32.23 22.23 -0.95
C PRO A 29 -32.06 23.21 -2.11
N ASN A 30 -31.53 24.43 -1.90
CA ASN A 30 -31.50 25.44 -2.95
C ASN A 30 -30.32 26.40 -2.84
N THR A 31 -29.11 25.97 -3.20
CA THR A 31 -28.16 26.89 -3.86
C THR A 31 -27.18 26.11 -4.73
N SER A 32 -27.43 26.13 -6.03
CA SER A 32 -26.46 25.79 -7.07
C SER A 32 -25.33 26.81 -7.05
N ILE A 33 -24.22 26.48 -6.39
CA ILE A 33 -22.96 27.22 -6.53
C ILE A 33 -21.91 26.23 -7.00
N ASN A 34 -21.31 26.56 -8.14
CA ASN A 34 -20.20 25.87 -8.79
C ASN A 34 -18.97 25.75 -7.86
N CYS A 35 -19.02 24.85 -6.87
CA CYS A 35 -17.87 24.45 -6.09
C CYS A 35 -17.05 23.43 -6.90
N ARG A 36 -16.02 23.95 -7.59
CA ARG A 36 -14.83 23.24 -8.11
C ARG A 36 -14.89 21.71 -7.98
N GLN A 37 -15.31 21.04 -9.05
CA GLN A 37 -15.37 19.57 -9.16
C GLN A 37 -13.98 18.88 -9.27
N GLN A 38 -12.90 19.54 -8.85
CA GLN A 38 -11.55 18.95 -8.78
C GLN A 38 -11.00 19.25 -7.38
N PRO A 39 -10.91 18.24 -6.48
CA PRO A 39 -9.80 17.28 -6.52
C PRO A 39 -10.15 15.84 -6.04
N GLN A 40 -11.43 15.43 -6.04
CA GLN A 40 -11.79 14.08 -5.56
C GLN A 40 -11.18 12.95 -6.42
N SER A 41 -11.01 13.17 -7.72
CA SER A 41 -10.37 12.20 -8.62
C SER A 41 -8.90 11.98 -8.27
N VAL A 42 -8.15 13.07 -8.06
CA VAL A 42 -6.72 13.04 -7.71
C VAL A 42 -6.48 12.35 -6.37
N ILE A 43 -7.33 12.63 -5.36
CA ILE A 43 -7.24 11.96 -4.06
C ILE A 43 -7.53 10.47 -4.20
N LYS A 44 -8.56 10.08 -4.96
CA LYS A 44 -8.88 8.67 -5.21
C LYS A 44 -7.74 7.95 -5.93
N GLN A 45 -7.13 8.59 -6.94
CA GLN A 45 -5.97 8.04 -7.65
C GLN A 45 -4.76 7.85 -6.75
N HIS A 46 -4.46 8.83 -5.89
CA HIS A 46 -3.38 8.72 -4.90
C HIS A 46 -3.63 7.59 -3.90
N VAL A 47 -4.87 7.41 -3.43
CA VAL A 47 -5.23 6.30 -2.53
C VAL A 47 -5.01 4.96 -3.23
N VAL A 48 -5.46 4.80 -4.48
CA VAL A 48 -5.25 3.57 -5.26
C VAL A 48 -3.77 3.29 -5.46
N PHE A 49 -2.97 4.31 -5.81
CA PHE A 49 -1.52 4.18 -5.94
C PHE A 49 -0.88 3.72 -4.62
N MET A 50 -1.20 4.38 -3.50
CA MET A 50 -0.68 4.00 -2.18
C MET A 50 -1.09 2.58 -1.78
N GLN A 51 -2.31 2.15 -2.12
CA GLN A 51 -2.76 0.77 -1.88
C GLN A 51 -1.93 -0.24 -2.69
N SER A 52 -1.66 0.05 -3.96
CA SER A 52 -0.81 -0.80 -4.80
C SER A 52 0.64 -0.85 -4.28
N VAL A 53 1.20 0.29 -3.84
CA VAL A 53 2.53 0.33 -3.20
C VAL A 53 2.57 -0.53 -1.94
N LYS A 54 1.56 -0.38 -1.08
CA LYS A 54 1.44 -1.19 0.15
C LYS A 54 1.43 -2.67 -0.18
N LYS A 55 0.68 -3.08 -1.20
CA LYS A 55 0.57 -4.48 -1.60
C LYS A 55 1.91 -5.07 -2.04
N VAL A 56 2.69 -4.33 -2.84
CA VAL A 56 4.05 -4.73 -3.21
C VAL A 56 4.95 -4.87 -1.98
N GLY A 57 4.87 -3.94 -1.03
CA GLY A 57 5.61 -4.02 0.23
C GLY A 57 5.24 -5.25 1.09
N GLU A 58 3.96 -5.61 1.12
CA GLU A 58 3.47 -6.83 1.78
C GLU A 58 4.02 -8.09 1.10
N ASP A 59 4.01 -8.15 -0.23
CA ASP A 59 4.53 -9.30 -0.98
C ASP A 59 6.04 -9.48 -0.74
N LEU A 60 6.82 -8.40 -0.78
CA LEU A 60 8.25 -8.43 -0.47
C LEU A 60 8.52 -8.91 0.96
N SER A 61 7.71 -8.46 1.92
CA SER A 61 7.83 -8.91 3.32
C SER A 61 7.57 -10.41 3.45
N GLN A 62 6.60 -10.95 2.72
CA GLN A 62 6.32 -12.39 2.69
C GLN A 62 7.46 -13.18 2.04
N ILE A 63 8.00 -12.69 0.91
CA ILE A 63 9.15 -13.30 0.25
C ILE A 63 10.36 -13.36 1.20
N LEU A 64 10.65 -12.27 1.91
CA LEU A 64 11.75 -12.21 2.88
C LEU A 64 11.58 -13.22 4.02
N LEU A 65 10.38 -13.31 4.60
CA LEU A 65 10.10 -14.30 5.66
C LEU A 65 10.31 -15.74 5.18
N LYS A 66 9.86 -16.07 3.95
CA LYS A 66 10.07 -17.40 3.38
C LYS A 66 11.54 -17.68 3.05
N LEU A 67 12.29 -16.67 2.59
CA LEU A 67 13.74 -16.79 2.37
C LEU A 67 14.49 -17.04 3.69
N GLU A 68 14.11 -16.36 4.77
CA GLU A 68 14.68 -16.60 6.10
C GLU A 68 14.39 -18.04 6.56
N GLN A 69 13.16 -18.52 6.40
CA GLN A 69 12.79 -19.90 6.71
C GLN A 69 13.58 -20.90 5.86
N LEU A 70 13.69 -20.66 4.54
CA LEU A 70 14.46 -21.50 3.63
C LEU A 70 15.93 -21.58 4.05
N ALA A 71 16.52 -20.45 4.44
CA ALA A 71 17.89 -20.40 4.94
C ALA A 71 18.08 -21.21 6.24
N ILE A 72 17.10 -21.16 7.15
CA ILE A 72 17.12 -21.95 8.39
C ILE A 72 17.04 -23.45 8.06
N ILE A 73 16.07 -23.87 7.25
CA ILE A 73 15.85 -25.26 6.85
C ILE A 73 17.10 -25.81 6.16
N THR A 74 17.67 -25.05 5.24
CA THR A 74 18.89 -25.43 4.51
C THR A 74 20.07 -25.63 5.46
N LYS A 75 20.26 -24.72 6.43
CA LYS A 75 21.34 -24.83 7.43
C LYS A 75 21.16 -26.02 8.39
N GLN A 76 19.93 -26.38 8.68
CA GLN A 76 19.59 -27.49 9.59
C GLN A 76 19.49 -28.84 8.87
N SER A 77 19.47 -28.85 7.54
CA SER A 77 19.48 -30.07 6.73
C SER A 77 20.80 -30.80 6.94
N SER A 78 20.71 -32.08 7.29
CA SER A 78 21.85 -32.96 7.58
C SER A 78 21.65 -34.27 6.84
N LEU A 79 22.72 -35.03 6.63
CA LEU A 79 22.70 -36.35 5.99
C LEU A 79 21.65 -37.32 6.57
N PHE A 80 21.30 -37.16 7.86
CA PHE A 80 20.32 -38.01 8.55
C PHE A 80 18.94 -37.36 8.69
N ASN A 81 18.79 -36.12 8.24
CA ASN A 81 17.56 -35.33 8.30
C ASN A 81 17.43 -34.54 7.00
N ASP A 82 17.21 -35.28 5.93
CA ASP A 82 17.06 -34.75 4.59
C ASP A 82 15.75 -33.95 4.48
N LYS A 83 15.88 -32.65 4.20
CA LYS A 83 14.77 -31.72 4.02
C LYS A 83 14.56 -31.31 2.56
N THR A 84 15.09 -32.05 1.60
CA THR A 84 15.07 -31.66 0.16
C THR A 84 13.66 -31.37 -0.33
N MET A 85 12.66 -32.18 0.03
CA MET A 85 11.25 -31.92 -0.36
C MET A 85 10.71 -30.61 0.24
N GLU A 86 10.96 -30.34 1.52
CA GLU A 86 10.52 -29.09 2.17
C GLU A 86 11.22 -27.86 1.57
N ILE A 87 12.50 -28.01 1.22
CA ILE A 87 13.31 -26.99 0.54
C ILE A 87 12.73 -26.71 -0.86
N ASP A 88 12.40 -27.76 -1.62
CA ASP A 88 11.85 -27.64 -2.97
C ASP A 88 10.47 -26.99 -2.95
N ASP A 89 9.57 -27.43 -2.06
CA ASP A 89 8.23 -26.88 -1.90
C ASP A 89 8.28 -25.38 -1.51
N LEU A 90 9.14 -25.04 -0.54
CA LEU A 90 9.30 -23.66 -0.10
C LEU A 90 9.93 -22.79 -1.20
N SER A 91 10.88 -23.33 -1.96
CA SER A 91 11.49 -22.66 -3.11
C SER A 91 10.48 -22.40 -4.23
N GLN A 92 9.61 -23.37 -4.53
CA GLN A 92 8.53 -23.19 -5.51
C GLN A 92 7.53 -22.12 -5.04
N SER A 93 7.19 -22.12 -3.74
CA SER A 93 6.32 -21.10 -3.16
C SER A 93 6.93 -19.70 -3.26
N ILE A 94 8.23 -19.54 -3.00
CA ILE A 94 8.95 -18.27 -3.16
C ILE A 94 8.92 -17.80 -4.63
N ASN A 95 9.15 -18.70 -5.58
CA ASN A 95 9.07 -18.37 -7.01
C ASN A 95 7.67 -17.89 -7.42
N GLN A 96 6.62 -18.49 -6.86
CA GLN A 96 5.25 -18.05 -7.10
C GLN A 96 5.00 -16.66 -6.49
N ASP A 97 5.48 -16.39 -5.29
CA ASP A 97 5.34 -15.09 -4.64
C ASP A 97 6.08 -13.98 -5.42
N ILE A 98 7.29 -14.26 -5.92
CA ILE A 98 8.04 -13.32 -6.78
C ILE A 98 7.25 -13.03 -8.05
N THR A 99 6.67 -14.06 -8.67
CA THR A 99 5.82 -13.90 -9.86
C THR A 99 4.63 -12.99 -9.57
N ASN A 100 3.93 -13.22 -8.45
CA ASN A 100 2.81 -12.40 -8.02
C ASN A 100 3.23 -10.94 -7.71
N SER A 101 4.34 -10.75 -7.01
CA SER A 101 4.91 -9.43 -6.73
C SER A 101 5.22 -8.67 -8.01
N ASN A 102 5.79 -9.33 -9.02
CA ASN A 102 6.07 -8.73 -10.32
C ASN A 102 4.79 -8.30 -11.05
N LEU A 103 3.70 -9.07 -10.93
CA LEU A 103 2.39 -8.67 -11.47
C LEU A 103 1.88 -7.40 -10.78
N HIS A 104 1.95 -7.32 -9.45
CA HIS A 104 1.53 -6.12 -8.71
C HIS A 104 2.41 -4.90 -9.01
N ILE A 105 3.72 -5.09 -9.22
CA ILE A 105 4.63 -4.04 -9.69
C ILE A 105 4.20 -3.54 -11.08
N GLY A 106 3.86 -4.45 -12.00
CA GLY A 106 3.35 -4.08 -13.32
C GLY A 106 2.08 -3.25 -13.24
N LEU A 107 1.13 -3.62 -12.39
CA LEU A 107 -0.09 -2.84 -12.15
C LEU A 107 0.22 -1.47 -11.53
N LEU A 108 1.13 -1.41 -10.56
CA LEU A 108 1.57 -0.16 -9.95
C LEU A 108 2.17 0.80 -10.99
N GLN A 109 2.99 0.28 -11.92
CA GLN A 109 3.56 1.06 -13.01
C GLN A 109 2.49 1.58 -13.97
N GLN A 110 1.47 0.80 -14.29
CA GLN A 110 0.34 1.28 -15.11
C GLN A 110 -0.41 2.44 -14.44
N VAL A 111 -0.64 2.36 -13.12
CA VAL A 111 -1.22 3.46 -12.36
C VAL A 111 -0.32 4.69 -12.44
N PHE A 112 0.99 4.55 -12.27
CA PHE A 112 1.92 5.69 -12.35
C PHE A 112 1.94 6.35 -13.74
N ILE A 113 2.02 5.55 -14.82
CA ILE A 113 2.04 6.05 -16.21
C ILE A 113 0.75 6.77 -16.57
N PHE A 114 -0.42 6.28 -16.16
CA PHE A 114 -1.70 6.95 -16.44
C PHE A 114 -1.85 8.31 -15.73
N ASN A 115 -1.05 8.57 -14.69
CA ASN A 115 -1.10 9.81 -13.90
C ASN A 115 0.04 10.79 -14.21
N SER A 116 0.97 10.46 -15.12
CA SER A 116 2.08 11.33 -15.57
C SER A 116 1.72 12.05 -16.86
#